data_AF-A0A7Y5K5I7-F1
#
_entry.id   AF-A0A7Y5K5I7-F1
#
_cell.length_a   1.000
_cell.length_b   1.000
_cell.length_c   1.000
_cell.angle_alpha   90.00
_cell.angle_beta   90.00
_cell.angle_gamma   90.00
#
_symmetry.space_group_name_H-M   'P 1'
#
loop_
_entity.id
_entity.type
_entity.pdbx_description
1 polymer ?
#
loop_
_entity_poly.entity_id
_entity_poly.type
_entity_poly.pdbx_seq_one_letter_code
_entity_poly.pdbx_strand_id
1 'polypeptide(L)'
;MLDDMNTQGNRSSSGDKSQQQRAGAERQPLTDREVPLGQSRTTSAAIHAWLDGELPESAVRTAETARDVDFWLKVTEETERRRAMRMPGQLEAQIMAALPTETADAPATWWRKDVTLTPGTAAVAAASLLAVGAAATVAVLRALR
;
A
#
# COMPACT_ATOMS: atom_id res chain seq x y z
N MET A 1 2.59 -48.19 2.77
CA MET A 1 3.85 -47.45 2.62
C MET A 1 3.49 -46.04 2.20
N LEU A 2 3.49 -45.13 3.16
CA LEU A 2 3.21 -43.70 3.04
C LEU A 2 4.37 -43.02 3.77
N ASP A 3 5.47 -42.86 3.04
CA ASP A 3 6.68 -42.12 3.40
C ASP A 3 6.87 -41.19 2.18
N ASP A 4 6.84 -39.86 2.24
CA ASP A 4 7.65 -38.97 3.06
C ASP A 4 6.87 -37.70 3.43
N MET A 5 6.59 -37.52 4.72
CA MET A 5 6.40 -36.20 5.32
C MET A 5 7.60 -35.92 6.21
N ASN A 6 8.60 -35.22 5.68
CA ASN A 6 9.61 -34.56 6.51
C ASN A 6 9.42 -33.05 6.45
N THR A 7 8.71 -32.56 7.46
CA THR A 7 8.60 -31.17 7.84
C THR A 7 9.75 -30.86 8.80
N GLN A 8 10.25 -29.63 8.71
CA GLN A 8 10.91 -28.88 9.78
C GLN A 8 12.44 -28.99 9.88
N GLY A 9 13.08 -27.82 9.75
CA GLY A 9 14.33 -27.54 10.44
C GLY A 9 15.37 -26.82 9.60
N ASN A 10 15.19 -25.52 9.36
CA ASN A 10 16.17 -24.47 9.72
C ASN A 10 15.78 -23.13 9.06
N ARG A 11 14.71 -22.49 9.54
CA ARG A 11 14.48 -21.06 9.33
C ARG A 11 15.15 -20.33 10.49
N SER A 12 16.46 -20.11 10.38
CA SER A 12 17.14 -19.12 11.20
C SER A 12 16.73 -17.73 10.71
N SER A 13 15.89 -17.11 11.52
CA SER A 13 15.55 -15.69 11.59
C SER A 13 16.68 -14.76 11.10
N SER A 14 16.40 -14.03 10.02
CA SER A 14 17.00 -12.74 9.70
C SER A 14 16.00 -11.94 8.88
N GLY A 15 14.81 -11.78 9.44
CA GLY A 15 13.83 -10.80 8.98
C GLY A 15 13.94 -9.57 9.87
N ASP A 16 14.82 -8.63 9.54
CA ASP A 16 14.86 -7.34 10.27
C ASP A 16 15.49 -6.17 9.48
N LYS A 17 15.25 -6.04 8.17
CA LYS A 17 15.67 -4.82 7.43
C LYS A 17 14.69 -4.28 6.38
N SER A 18 13.53 -4.90 6.15
CA SER A 18 12.60 -4.46 5.10
C SER A 18 11.36 -3.70 5.61
N GLN A 19 11.17 -3.55 6.93
CA GLN A 19 10.02 -2.81 7.49
C GLN A 19 10.28 -1.33 7.80
N GLN A 20 11.53 -0.84 7.70
CA GLN A 20 11.87 0.54 8.07
C GLN A 20 11.79 1.58 6.93
N GLN A 21 11.30 1.24 5.74
CA GLN A 21 11.11 2.21 4.64
C GLN A 21 9.67 2.70 4.42
N ARG A 22 8.74 2.41 5.35
CA ARG A 22 7.34 2.91 5.27
C ARG A 22 7.04 4.08 6.21
N ALA A 23 8.03 4.61 6.92
CA ALA A 23 7.89 5.81 7.72
C ALA A 23 8.47 7.01 6.96
N GLY A 24 7.65 7.68 6.14
CA GLY A 24 8.07 8.94 5.51
C GLY A 24 7.51 9.23 4.10
N ALA A 25 6.70 8.34 3.52
CA ALA A 25 5.98 8.70 2.31
C ALA A 25 4.74 9.52 2.69
N GLU A 26 4.91 10.85 2.71
CA GLU A 26 3.82 11.80 2.64
C GLU A 26 2.77 11.30 1.64
N ARG A 27 1.49 11.38 2.01
CA ARG A 27 0.35 11.03 1.16
C ARG A 27 0.32 11.98 -0.05
N GLN A 28 1.13 11.69 -1.05
CA GLN A 28 1.02 12.29 -2.37
C GLN A 28 -0.35 11.92 -2.95
N PRO A 29 -1.09 12.89 -3.52
CA PRO A 29 -2.37 12.62 -4.16
C PRO A 29 -2.20 11.52 -5.20
N LEU A 30 -3.05 10.48 -5.16
CA LEU A 30 -2.96 9.30 -6.03
C LEU A 30 -3.14 9.61 -7.53
N THR A 31 -3.44 10.87 -7.86
CA THR A 31 -3.82 11.32 -9.20
C THR A 31 -2.64 11.46 -10.17
N ASP A 32 -1.39 11.46 -9.70
CA ASP A 32 -0.22 11.83 -10.54
C ASP A 32 0.96 10.84 -10.41
N ARG A 33 0.65 9.55 -10.26
CA ARG A 33 1.66 8.48 -10.39
C ARG A 33 1.91 8.19 -11.86
N GLU A 34 2.57 9.12 -12.53
CA GLU A 34 3.20 8.88 -13.83
C GLU A 34 4.06 7.62 -13.68
N VAL A 35 3.64 6.51 -14.29
CA VAL A 35 4.45 5.28 -14.29
C VAL A 35 5.66 5.59 -15.15
N PRO A 36 6.90 5.54 -14.62
CA PRO A 36 8.07 5.73 -15.45
C PRO A 36 8.04 4.65 -16.52
N LEU A 37 7.70 5.04 -17.76
CA LEU A 37 7.78 4.18 -18.92
C LEU A 37 9.27 4.01 -19.19
N GLY A 38 9.92 3.10 -18.47
CA GLY A 38 11.31 2.76 -18.70
C GLY A 38 11.47 2.46 -20.18
N GLN A 39 12.28 3.26 -20.88
CA GLN A 39 12.53 3.21 -22.34
C GLN A 39 11.43 2.45 -23.09
N SER A 40 10.26 3.08 -23.20
CA SER A 40 9.13 2.49 -23.92
C SER A 40 9.66 2.05 -25.28
N ARG A 41 9.75 0.73 -25.50
CA ARG A 41 9.98 0.23 -26.85
C ARG A 41 8.77 0.71 -27.61
N THR A 42 8.96 1.72 -28.45
CA THR A 42 7.91 2.22 -29.32
C THR A 42 7.46 1.02 -30.15
N THR A 43 6.28 0.48 -29.83
CA THR A 43 5.70 -0.62 -30.57
C THR A 43 5.60 -0.18 -32.03
N SER A 44 6.11 -1.03 -32.92
CA SER A 44 6.16 -0.72 -34.35
C SER A 44 4.74 -0.45 -34.88
N ALA A 45 4.60 0.54 -35.78
CA ALA A 45 3.34 0.84 -36.45
C ALA A 45 2.72 -0.41 -37.12
N ALA A 46 3.58 -1.35 -37.57
CA ALA A 46 3.14 -2.62 -38.13
C ALA A 46 2.40 -3.49 -37.09
N ILE A 47 2.85 -3.52 -35.83
CA ILE A 47 2.17 -4.26 -34.75
C ILE A 47 0.79 -3.69 -34.50
N HIS A 48 0.66 -2.35 -34.47
CA HIS A 48 -0.64 -1.70 -34.30
C HIS A 48 -1.61 -2.06 -35.43
N ALA A 49 -1.19 -1.93 -36.69
CA ALA A 49 -2.01 -2.31 -37.84
C ALA A 49 -2.40 -3.81 -37.84
N TRP A 50 -1.56 -4.70 -37.32
CA TRP A 50 -1.93 -6.11 -37.15
C TRP A 50 -2.93 -6.33 -36.01
N LEU A 51 -2.76 -5.64 -34.87
CA LEU A 51 -3.72 -5.70 -33.75
C LEU A 51 -5.09 -5.16 -34.16
N ASP A 52 -5.12 -4.17 -35.05
CA ASP A 52 -6.36 -3.59 -35.61
C ASP A 52 -6.95 -4.46 -36.75
N GLY A 53 -6.24 -5.50 -37.18
CA GLY A 53 -6.69 -6.43 -38.23
C GLY A 53 -6.49 -5.93 -39.67
N GLU A 54 -5.78 -4.81 -39.87
CA GLU A 54 -5.47 -4.25 -41.19
C GLU A 54 -4.35 -5.03 -41.91
N LEU A 55 -3.46 -5.67 -41.14
CA LEU A 55 -2.38 -6.53 -41.66
C LEU A 55 -2.50 -7.97 -41.16
N PRO A 56 -2.16 -8.97 -41.99
CA PRO A 56 -2.04 -10.35 -41.54
C PRO A 56 -0.78 -10.55 -40.68
N GLU A 57 -0.81 -11.52 -39.76
CA GLU A 57 0.32 -11.83 -38.86
C GLU A 57 1.63 -12.08 -39.63
N SER A 58 1.55 -12.77 -40.79
CA SER A 58 2.71 -13.07 -41.62
C SER A 58 3.43 -11.83 -42.16
N ALA A 59 2.72 -10.70 -42.31
CA ALA A 59 3.31 -9.44 -42.77
C ALA A 59 4.06 -8.70 -41.64
N VAL A 60 3.69 -8.96 -40.38
CA VAL A 60 4.25 -8.28 -39.22
C VAL A 60 5.30 -9.12 -38.53
N ARG A 61 5.29 -10.44 -38.67
CA ARG A 61 6.24 -11.34 -38.00
C ARG A 61 7.63 -11.27 -38.65
N THR A 62 8.48 -10.40 -38.13
CA THR A 62 9.89 -10.24 -38.51
C THR A 62 10.81 -10.60 -37.34
N ALA A 63 12.12 -10.65 -37.55
CA ALA A 63 13.09 -10.95 -36.49
C ALA A 63 13.02 -9.97 -35.30
N GLU A 64 12.62 -8.72 -35.54
CA GLU A 64 12.50 -7.68 -34.53
C GLU A 64 11.17 -7.74 -33.77
N THR A 65 10.07 -7.99 -34.47
CA THR A 65 8.70 -7.91 -33.96
C THR A 65 8.11 -9.25 -33.52
N ALA A 66 8.77 -10.38 -33.80
CA ALA A 66 8.26 -11.71 -33.46
C ALA A 66 7.94 -11.87 -31.97
N ARG A 67 8.78 -11.32 -31.09
CA ARG A 67 8.55 -11.39 -29.63
C ARG A 67 7.32 -10.61 -29.20
N ASP A 68 7.05 -9.48 -29.85
CA ASP A 68 5.90 -8.65 -29.54
C ASP A 68 4.61 -9.31 -30.06
N VAL A 69 4.67 -9.93 -31.25
CA VAL A 69 3.59 -10.76 -31.80
C VAL A 69 3.26 -11.91 -30.84
N ASP A 70 4.26 -12.68 -30.40
CA ASP A 70 4.07 -13.79 -29.47
C ASP A 70 3.51 -13.31 -28.12
N PHE A 71 3.94 -12.14 -27.64
CA PHE A 71 3.41 -11.52 -26.43
C PHE A 71 1.91 -11.24 -26.56
N TRP A 72 1.49 -10.58 -27.64
CA TRP A 72 0.08 -10.24 -27.85
C TRP A 72 -0.80 -11.47 -28.05
N LEU A 73 -0.31 -12.51 -28.74
CA LEU A 73 -1.02 -13.78 -28.87
C LEU A 73 -1.26 -14.43 -27.49
N LYS A 74 -0.24 -14.42 -26.62
CA LYS A 74 -0.36 -14.94 -25.26
C LYS A 74 -1.33 -14.14 -24.40
N VAL A 75 -1.36 -12.81 -24.56
CA VAL A 75 -2.34 -11.94 -23.89
C VAL A 75 -3.75 -12.30 -24.31
N THR A 76 -4.00 -12.49 -25.60
CA THR A 76 -5.32 -12.89 -26.11
C THR A 76 -5.74 -14.25 -25.55
N GLU A 77 -4.84 -15.23 -25.56
CA GLU A 77 -5.11 -16.57 -25.00
C GLU A 77 -5.49 -16.51 -23.51
N GLU A 78 -4.72 -15.79 -22.70
CA GLU A 78 -4.99 -15.63 -21.27
C GLU A 78 -6.29 -14.84 -21.03
N THR A 79 -6.57 -13.84 -21.87
CA THR A 79 -7.81 -13.05 -21.76
C THR A 79 -9.03 -13.91 -22.03
N GLU A 80 -8.99 -14.73 -23.09
CA GLU A 80 -10.08 -15.67 -23.39
C GLU A 80 -10.24 -16.72 -22.30
N ARG A 81 -9.13 -17.25 -21.79
CA ARG A 81 -9.14 -18.17 -20.65
C ARG A 81 -9.83 -17.55 -19.44
N ARG A 82 -9.51 -16.30 -19.11
CA ARG A 82 -10.14 -15.58 -17.99
C ARG A 82 -11.61 -15.26 -18.23
N ARG A 83 -12.01 -14.93 -19.46
CA ARG A 83 -13.43 -14.75 -19.81
C ARG A 83 -14.22 -16.04 -19.62
N ALA A 84 -13.62 -17.18 -19.92
CA ALA A 84 -14.23 -18.49 -19.74
C ALA A 84 -14.28 -18.94 -18.27
N MET A 85 -13.39 -18.41 -17.41
CA MET A 85 -13.43 -18.70 -15.98
C MET A 85 -14.67 -18.09 -15.32
N ARG A 86 -15.48 -18.95 -14.70
CA ARG A 86 -16.64 -18.52 -13.91
C ARG A 86 -16.28 -18.52 -12.43
N MET A 87 -16.75 -17.50 -11.71
CA MET A 87 -16.61 -17.45 -10.26
C MET A 87 -17.35 -18.62 -9.61
N PRO A 88 -16.76 -19.32 -8.62
CA PRO A 88 -17.47 -20.33 -7.84
C PRO A 88 -18.70 -19.74 -7.16
N GLY A 89 -19.84 -20.41 -7.20
CA GLY A 89 -21.13 -19.85 -6.78
C GLY A 89 -21.20 -19.39 -5.33
N GLN A 90 -20.41 -20.01 -4.43
CA GLN A 90 -20.36 -19.67 -3.00
C GLN A 90 -19.29 -18.65 -2.65
N LEU A 91 -18.45 -18.23 -3.61
CA LEU A 91 -17.33 -17.34 -3.33
C LEU A 91 -17.81 -15.96 -2.89
N GLU A 92 -18.89 -15.44 -3.47
CA GLU A 92 -19.50 -14.19 -3.05
C GLU A 92 -19.96 -14.25 -1.59
N ALA A 93 -20.69 -15.29 -1.21
CA ALA A 93 -21.16 -15.46 0.16
C ALA A 93 -19.98 -15.61 1.15
N GLN A 94 -18.92 -16.32 0.77
CA GLN A 94 -17.71 -16.44 1.59
C GLN A 94 -16.98 -15.11 1.76
N ILE A 95 -16.87 -14.31 0.69
CA ILE A 95 -16.28 -12.96 0.75
C ILE A 95 -17.10 -12.09 1.70
N MET A 96 -18.42 -12.06 1.54
CA MET A 96 -19.30 -11.25 2.37
C MET A 96 -19.26 -11.66 3.84
N ALA A 97 -19.17 -12.96 4.13
CA ALA A 97 -19.01 -13.46 5.49
C ALA A 97 -17.64 -13.13 6.11
N ALA A 98 -16.61 -12.94 5.29
CA ALA A 98 -15.27 -12.58 5.73
C ALA A 98 -15.05 -11.06 5.89
N LEU A 99 -15.99 -10.23 5.43
CA LEU A 99 -15.91 -8.78 5.67
C LEU A 99 -16.10 -8.49 7.17
N PRO A 100 -15.25 -7.65 7.78
CA PRO A 100 -15.47 -7.22 9.14
C PRO A 100 -16.78 -6.43 9.23
N THR A 101 -17.72 -6.92 10.04
CA THR A 101 -19.01 -6.27 10.33
C THR A 101 -18.88 -5.10 11.29
N GLU A 102 -17.71 -4.93 11.92
CA GLU A 102 -17.40 -3.72 12.66
C GLU A 102 -17.27 -2.60 11.64
N THR A 103 -18.25 -1.69 11.65
CA THR A 103 -18.10 -0.37 11.05
C THR A 103 -16.75 0.15 11.49
N ALA A 104 -15.82 0.32 10.56
CA ALA A 104 -14.55 0.96 10.83
C ALA A 104 -14.85 2.18 11.71
N ASP A 105 -14.34 2.18 12.94
CA ASP A 105 -14.35 3.38 13.78
C ASP A 105 -13.94 4.52 12.86
N ALA A 106 -14.89 5.44 12.61
CA ALA A 106 -14.70 6.51 11.65
C ALA A 106 -13.31 7.10 11.94
N PRO A 107 -12.41 7.18 10.93
CA PRO A 107 -11.01 7.45 11.20
C PRO A 107 -10.93 8.68 12.08
N ALA A 108 -10.50 8.50 13.33
CA ALA A 108 -10.46 9.56 14.31
C ALA A 108 -9.74 10.73 13.65
N THR A 109 -10.51 11.80 13.42
CA THR A 109 -10.00 12.93 12.67
C THR A 109 -8.81 13.50 13.44
N TRP A 110 -7.74 13.90 12.75
CA TRP A 110 -6.47 14.28 13.39
C TRP A 110 -6.61 15.40 14.44
N TRP A 111 -7.72 16.15 14.40
CA TRP A 111 -8.08 17.20 15.35
C TRP A 111 -8.97 16.74 16.53
N ARG A 112 -9.63 15.58 16.45
CA ARG A 112 -10.35 14.97 17.58
C ARG A 112 -9.47 13.91 18.21
N LYS A 113 -8.51 14.37 19.00
CA LYS A 113 -7.86 13.50 19.97
C LYS A 113 -8.62 13.66 21.28
N ASP A 114 -9.28 12.59 21.72
CA ASP A 114 -9.86 12.54 23.06
C ASP A 114 -8.70 12.57 24.06
N VAL A 115 -8.42 13.76 24.60
CA VAL A 115 -7.41 13.91 25.65
C VAL A 115 -8.07 13.45 26.95
N THR A 116 -7.87 12.20 27.30
CA THR A 116 -8.20 11.70 28.64
C THR A 116 -7.25 12.34 29.65
N LEU A 117 -7.73 13.33 30.38
CA LEU A 117 -7.01 13.94 31.49
C LEU A 117 -6.99 12.96 32.68
N THR A 118 -5.88 12.26 32.86
CA THR A 118 -5.64 11.42 34.03
C THR A 118 -5.42 12.31 35.26
N PRO A 119 -5.93 11.98 36.47
CA PRO A 119 -5.75 12.80 37.67
C PRO A 119 -4.29 13.18 37.98
N GLY A 120 -3.34 12.30 37.62
CA GLY A 120 -1.91 12.56 37.75
C GLY A 120 -1.39 13.73 36.90
N THR A 121 -1.90 13.93 35.68
CA THR A 121 -1.46 15.05 34.83
C THR A 121 -2.01 16.39 35.31
N ALA A 122 -3.22 16.40 35.90
CA ALA A 122 -3.80 17.58 36.52
C ALA A 122 -2.98 18.05 37.73
N ALA A 123 -2.50 17.12 38.58
CA ALA A 123 -1.70 17.46 39.75
C ALA A 123 -0.33 18.09 39.37
N VAL A 124 0.32 17.56 38.35
CA VAL A 124 1.61 18.09 37.86
C VAL A 124 1.45 19.49 37.27
N ALA A 125 0.38 19.74 36.50
CA ALA A 125 0.10 21.06 35.94
C ALA A 125 -0.21 22.11 37.04
N ALA A 126 -0.92 21.70 38.10
CA ALA A 126 -1.18 22.58 39.24
C ALA A 126 0.11 22.94 40.00
N ALA A 127 1.00 21.96 40.23
CA ALA A 127 2.26 22.17 40.92
C ALA A 127 3.21 23.10 40.15
N SER A 128 3.27 22.98 38.82
CA SER A 128 4.11 23.85 37.99
C SER A 128 3.63 25.30 37.98
N LEU A 129 2.33 25.54 37.96
CA LEU A 129 1.76 26.90 38.06
C LEU A 129 2.08 27.55 39.42
N LEU A 130 2.01 26.79 40.51
CA LEU A 130 2.37 27.28 41.85
C LEU A 130 3.86 27.63 41.96
N ALA A 131 4.73 26.78 41.41
CA ALA A 131 6.17 27.02 41.40
C ALA A 131 6.55 28.28 40.60
N VAL A 132 5.94 28.49 39.43
CA VAL A 132 6.17 29.69 38.61
C VAL A 132 5.64 30.95 39.30
N GLY A 133 4.45 30.89 39.92
CA GLY A 133 3.90 32.01 40.68
C GLY A 133 4.76 32.41 41.89
N ALA A 134 5.27 31.42 42.63
CA ALA A 134 6.18 31.66 43.75
C ALA A 134 7.53 32.24 43.29
N ALA A 135 8.08 31.75 42.17
CA ALA A 135 9.32 32.30 41.60
C ALA A 135 9.15 33.75 41.13
N ALA A 136 8.02 34.08 40.49
CA ALA A 136 7.74 35.43 40.03
C ALA A 136 7.58 36.42 41.19
N THR A 137 6.89 36.03 42.26
CA THR A 137 6.73 36.88 43.47
C THR A 137 8.06 37.10 44.19
N VAL A 138 8.90 36.07 44.30
CA VAL A 138 10.25 36.22 44.86
C VAL A 138 11.12 37.13 44.00
N ALA A 139 11.05 37.03 42.68
CA ALA A 139 11.81 37.90 41.77
C ALA A 139 11.40 39.38 41.89
N VAL A 140 10.10 39.66 41.98
CA VAL A 140 9.58 41.03 42.17
C VAL A 140 10.02 41.62 43.52
N LEU A 141 9.93 40.84 44.61
CA LEU A 141 10.38 41.28 45.94
C LEU A 141 11.88 41.55 46.00
N ARG A 142 12.69 40.82 45.23
CA ARG A 142 14.14 41.02 45.17
C ARG A 142 14.55 42.25 44.34
N ALA A 143 13.72 42.69 43.41
CA ALA A 143 13.97 43.86 42.56
C ALA A 143 13.56 45.20 43.24
N LEU A 144 12.78 45.15 44.32
CA LEU A 144 12.29 46.30 45.09
C LEU A 144 13.17 46.65 46.30
N ARG A 145 14.26 45.91 46.53
CA ARG A 145 15.19 46.09 47.65
C ARG A 145 16.55 46.54 47.12
#